data_AF-A0A645GFZ9-F1
#
_entry.id   AF-A0A645GFZ9-F1
#
_cell.length_a   1.000
_cell.length_b   1.000
_cell.length_c   1.000
_cell.angle_alpha   90.00
_cell.angle_beta   90.00
_cell.angle_gamma   90.00
#
_symmetry.space_group_name_H-M   'P 1'
#
loop_
_entity.id
_entity.type
_entity.pdbx_description
1 polymer ?
#
loop_
_entity_poly.entity_id
_entity_poly.type
_entity_poly.pdbx_seq_one_letter_code
_entity_poly.pdbx_strand_id
1 'polypeptide(L)'
;MLGIDKLTVIAAHLSIKPILIINKTEINPVKASELFDIYSFSGINTFLFQENTHDEVKAALLPLIEGNVCTFAGESGVGKSTLLNSLFGEDISKTSVLSDKSKRGRQTTRESVLYPISFCKSPSFLADTPGFSLLDFEKNSFVDKYELAQCFSDFISFTDKCKYNKCSHTVEEGCAVLEAVREGKIKKTRHESYMYLYNCVKNFKPWEKRS
;
A
#
# COMPACT_ATOMS: atom_id res chain seq x y z
N MET A 1 -3.01 -3.67 10.11
CA MET A 1 -1.58 -3.38 9.88
C MET A 1 -1.01 -4.28 8.80
N LEU A 2 -0.96 -5.61 9.00
CA LEU A 2 -0.46 -6.57 8.02
C LEU A 2 -1.02 -6.40 6.59
N GLY A 3 -2.31 -6.07 6.42
CA GLY A 3 -2.89 -5.80 5.10
C GLY A 3 -2.29 -4.58 4.38
N ILE A 4 -1.90 -3.55 5.12
CA ILE A 4 -1.21 -2.37 4.59
C ILE A 4 0.21 -2.77 4.18
N ASP A 5 0.96 -3.44 5.06
CA ASP A 5 2.32 -3.91 4.77
C ASP A 5 2.35 -4.78 3.51
N LYS A 6 1.40 -5.72 3.39
CA LYS A 6 1.14 -6.53 2.21
C LYS A 6 1.03 -5.67 0.94
N LEU A 7 0.11 -4.70 0.91
CA LEU A 7 -0.07 -3.85 -0.27
C LEU A 7 1.17 -3.01 -0.59
N THR A 8 1.85 -2.48 0.42
CA THR A 8 3.07 -1.68 0.23
C THR A 8 4.23 -2.50 -0.33
N VAL A 9 4.37 -3.76 0.12
CA VAL A 9 5.37 -4.69 -0.40
C VAL A 9 5.10 -5.04 -1.86
N ILE A 10 3.84 -5.30 -2.23
CA ILE A 10 3.48 -5.56 -3.64
C ILE A 10 3.78 -4.34 -4.50
N ALA A 11 3.37 -3.15 -4.04
CA ALA A 11 3.63 -1.92 -4.77
C ALA A 11 5.13 -1.73 -4.98
N ALA A 12 5.94 -1.86 -3.92
CA ALA A 12 7.39 -1.73 -4.00
C ALA A 12 8.02 -2.76 -4.96
N HIS A 13 7.61 -4.03 -4.88
CA HIS A 13 8.09 -5.08 -5.78
C HIS A 13 7.76 -4.80 -7.26
N LEU A 14 6.58 -4.24 -7.53
CA LEU A 14 6.16 -3.84 -8.87
C LEU A 14 6.72 -2.47 -9.30
N SER A 15 7.62 -1.86 -8.52
CA SER A 15 8.14 -0.51 -8.75
C SER A 15 7.05 0.56 -8.81
N ILE A 16 5.93 0.34 -8.12
CA ILE A 16 4.84 1.28 -7.94
C ILE A 16 5.03 2.00 -6.61
N LYS A 17 4.99 3.34 -6.62
CA LYS A 17 5.14 4.14 -5.40
C LYS A 17 3.84 4.10 -4.57
N PRO A 18 3.86 3.52 -3.35
CA PRO A 18 2.67 3.52 -2.50
C PRO A 18 2.43 4.89 -1.87
N ILE A 19 1.14 5.24 -1.77
CA ILE A 19 0.64 6.37 -0.97
C ILE A 19 -0.37 5.78 0.00
N LEU A 20 -0.21 6.03 1.30
CA LEU A 20 -1.12 5.55 2.32
C LEU A 20 -2.10 6.64 2.71
N ILE A 21 -3.39 6.34 2.63
CA ILE A 21 -4.46 7.24 3.07
C ILE A 21 -5.22 6.55 4.18
N ILE A 22 -5.15 7.13 5.38
CA ILE A 22 -5.88 6.69 6.56
C ILE A 22 -7.14 7.55 6.62
N ASN A 23 -8.25 6.96 6.17
CA ASN A 23 -9.55 7.61 6.13
C ASN A 23 -10.36 7.32 7.39
N LYS A 24 -11.41 8.11 7.64
CA LYS A 24 -12.35 7.96 8.76
C LYS A 24 -11.65 8.04 10.13
N THR A 25 -10.72 8.98 10.28
CA THR A 25 -9.89 9.08 11.48
C THR A 25 -10.69 9.38 12.74
N GLU A 26 -11.89 9.93 12.61
CA GLU A 26 -12.85 10.18 13.69
C GLU A 26 -13.30 8.90 14.43
N ILE A 27 -13.28 7.74 13.76
CA ILE A 27 -13.69 6.46 14.37
C ILE A 27 -12.70 6.02 15.45
N ASN A 28 -11.40 6.23 15.21
CA ASN A 28 -10.36 5.90 16.17
C ASN A 28 -9.13 6.80 15.97
N PRO A 29 -9.14 8.02 16.54
CA PRO A 29 -8.09 9.01 16.34
C PRO A 29 -6.72 8.54 16.85
N VAL A 30 -6.69 7.82 17.98
CA VAL A 30 -5.46 7.29 18.56
C VAL A 30 -4.81 6.28 17.61
N LYS A 31 -5.61 5.35 17.04
CA LYS A 31 -5.07 4.36 16.10
C LYS A 31 -4.66 4.99 14.78
N ALA A 32 -5.41 6.00 14.31
CA ALA A 32 -5.04 6.74 13.11
C ALA A 32 -3.68 7.44 13.27
N SER A 33 -3.46 8.12 14.38
CA SER A 33 -2.17 8.75 14.71
C SER A 33 -1.04 7.72 14.79
N GLU A 34 -1.27 6.59 15.47
CA GLU A 34 -0.27 5.51 15.58
C GLU A 34 0.13 4.98 14.19
N LEU A 35 -0.85 4.73 13.31
CA LEU A 35 -0.58 4.28 11.94
C LEU A 35 0.16 5.35 11.14
N PHE A 36 -0.26 6.60 11.24
CA PHE A 36 0.41 7.72 10.58
C PHE A 36 1.89 7.79 10.98
N ASP A 37 2.19 7.70 12.27
CA ASP A 37 3.55 7.75 12.78
C ASP A 37 4.39 6.57 12.28
N ILE A 38 3.81 5.36 12.25
CA ILE A 38 4.51 4.17 11.77
C ILE A 38 4.91 4.30 10.30
N TYR A 39 3.96 4.66 9.42
CA TYR A 39 4.20 4.65 7.98
C TYR A 39 4.88 5.90 7.44
N SER A 40 4.65 7.06 8.07
CA SER A 40 5.42 8.27 7.76
C SER A 40 6.88 8.08 8.14
N PHE A 41 7.15 7.51 9.32
CA PHE A 41 8.51 7.19 9.74
C PHE A 41 9.17 6.13 8.84
N SER A 42 8.38 5.24 8.23
CA SER A 42 8.89 4.27 7.26
C SER A 42 9.16 4.84 5.87
N GLY A 43 8.98 6.14 5.66
CA GLY A 43 9.20 6.81 4.37
C GLY A 43 8.06 6.68 3.36
N ILE A 44 6.86 6.25 3.79
CA ILE A 44 5.67 6.18 2.94
C ILE A 44 4.90 7.49 3.08
N ASN A 45 4.54 8.10 1.94
CA ASN A 45 3.69 9.30 1.94
C ASN A 45 2.33 8.92 2.53
N THR A 46 2.06 9.41 3.73
CA THR A 46 0.91 9.01 4.54
C THR A 46 0.06 10.23 4.86
N PHE A 47 -1.26 10.12 4.70
CA PHE A 47 -2.21 11.19 4.95
C PHE A 47 -3.34 10.73 5.87
N LEU A 48 -3.77 11.63 6.75
CA LEU A 48 -4.95 11.45 7.62
C LEU A 48 -6.10 12.26 7.04
N PHE A 49 -7.21 11.61 6.68
CA PHE A 49 -8.40 12.26 6.15
C PHE A 49 -9.64 11.99 7.03
N GLN A 50 -10.38 13.05 7.30
CA GLN A 50 -11.64 13.06 8.04
C GLN A 50 -12.60 14.04 7.37
N GLU A 51 -13.58 13.54 6.63
CA GLU A 51 -14.61 14.39 6.00
C GLU A 51 -14.03 15.58 5.21
N ASN A 52 -12.82 15.43 4.67
CA ASN A 52 -12.08 16.53 4.04
C ASN A 52 -12.79 17.06 2.80
N THR A 53 -12.64 18.37 2.58
CA THR A 53 -13.16 19.05 1.39
C THR A 53 -12.35 18.69 0.14
N HIS A 54 -12.93 18.95 -1.04
CA HIS A 54 -12.24 18.74 -2.33
C HIS A 54 -10.86 19.42 -2.37
N ASP A 55 -10.81 20.68 -1.94
CA ASP A 55 -9.60 21.49 -2.01
C ASP A 55 -8.48 20.94 -1.11
N GLU A 56 -8.82 20.44 0.08
CA GLU A 56 -7.84 19.83 1.01
C GLU A 56 -7.28 18.52 0.45
N VAL A 57 -8.15 17.63 -0.02
CA VAL A 57 -7.74 16.34 -0.60
C VAL A 57 -6.88 16.58 -1.85
N LYS A 58 -7.32 17.49 -2.72
CA LYS A 58 -6.61 17.84 -3.94
C LYS A 58 -5.25 18.46 -3.62
N ALA A 59 -5.17 19.43 -2.73
CA ALA A 59 -3.90 20.06 -2.36
C ALA A 59 -2.88 19.04 -1.80
N ALA A 60 -3.34 18.08 -1.01
CA ALA A 60 -2.48 17.03 -0.46
C ALA A 60 -1.99 16.02 -1.50
N LEU A 61 -2.86 15.59 -2.42
CA LEU A 61 -2.56 14.51 -3.37
C LEU A 61 -2.01 14.98 -4.71
N LEU A 62 -2.31 16.20 -5.15
CA LEU A 62 -1.91 16.71 -6.47
C LEU A 62 -0.41 16.55 -6.76
N PRO A 63 0.52 16.88 -5.84
CA PRO A 63 1.96 16.73 -6.07
C PRO A 63 2.42 15.27 -6.28
N LEU A 64 1.60 14.31 -5.87
CA LEU A 64 1.92 12.88 -5.94
C LEU A 64 1.26 12.18 -7.12
N ILE A 65 0.15 12.70 -7.63
CA ILE A 65 -0.64 12.08 -8.71
C ILE A 65 -0.41 12.74 -10.07
N GLU A 66 0.07 13.99 -10.10
CA GLU A 66 0.31 14.69 -11.36
C GLU A 66 1.36 13.97 -12.22
N GLY A 67 1.04 13.75 -13.49
CA GLY A 67 1.87 13.02 -14.45
C GLY A 67 1.86 11.50 -14.28
N ASN A 68 1.01 10.96 -13.41
CA ASN A 68 0.99 9.53 -13.07
C ASN A 68 -0.34 8.85 -13.43
N VAL A 69 -0.29 7.52 -13.55
CA VAL A 69 -1.47 6.66 -13.51
C VAL A 69 -1.59 6.08 -12.10
N CYS A 70 -2.65 6.43 -11.39
CA CYS A 70 -2.90 6.00 -10.02
C CYS A 70 -4.03 4.97 -9.96
N THR A 71 -4.06 4.14 -8.91
CA THR A 71 -5.19 3.26 -8.60
C THR A 71 -5.41 3.23 -7.09
N PHE A 72 -6.64 2.95 -6.66
CA PHE A 72 -6.95 2.76 -5.25
C PHE A 72 -6.94 1.29 -4.86
N ALA A 73 -6.16 0.96 -3.82
CA ALA A 73 -6.12 -0.36 -3.21
C ALA A 73 -6.65 -0.31 -1.77
N GLY A 74 -7.33 -1.36 -1.32
CA GLY A 74 -7.80 -1.49 0.06
C GLY A 74 -9.14 -2.20 0.19
N GLU A 75 -9.50 -2.57 1.40
CA GLU A 75 -10.72 -3.35 1.69
C GLU A 75 -12.00 -2.61 1.28
N SER A 76 -13.08 -3.37 1.06
CA SER A 76 -14.39 -2.76 0.82
C SER A 76 -14.84 -1.96 2.04
N GLY A 77 -15.46 -0.78 1.84
CA GLY A 77 -15.99 0.04 2.94
C GLY A 77 -15.00 1.02 3.60
N VAL A 78 -13.73 1.02 3.23
CA VAL A 78 -12.71 1.99 3.74
C VAL A 78 -12.90 3.42 3.20
N GLY A 79 -13.82 3.62 2.26
CA GLY A 79 -14.16 4.95 1.73
C GLY A 79 -13.44 5.37 0.45
N LYS A 80 -12.92 4.42 -0.35
CA LYS A 80 -12.28 4.70 -1.66
C LYS A 80 -13.16 5.56 -2.59
N SER A 81 -14.44 5.20 -2.73
CA SER A 81 -15.39 5.95 -3.58
C SER A 81 -15.67 7.35 -3.06
N THR A 82 -15.78 7.52 -1.73
CA THR A 82 -15.93 8.83 -1.10
C THR A 82 -14.72 9.70 -1.36
N LEU A 83 -13.52 9.15 -1.19
CA LEU A 83 -12.27 9.84 -1.45
C LEU A 83 -12.12 10.22 -2.92
N LEU A 84 -12.52 9.33 -3.83
CA LEU A 84 -12.55 9.61 -5.27
C LEU A 84 -13.48 10.79 -5.56
N ASN A 85 -14.71 10.80 -5.04
CA ASN A 85 -15.61 11.92 -5.19
C ASN A 85 -15.03 13.23 -4.63
N SER A 86 -14.41 13.18 -3.44
CA SER A 86 -13.72 14.35 -2.87
C SER A 86 -12.59 14.82 -3.79
N LEU A 87 -11.78 13.92 -4.36
CA LEU A 87 -10.66 14.29 -5.23
C LEU A 87 -11.13 14.97 -6.52
N PHE A 88 -12.27 14.59 -7.09
CA PHE A 88 -12.79 15.18 -8.32
C PHE A 88 -13.79 16.32 -8.10
N GLY A 89 -14.32 16.47 -6.89
CA GLY A 89 -15.29 17.51 -6.56
C GLY A 89 -16.69 17.25 -7.13
N GLU A 90 -16.93 16.03 -7.65
CA GLU A 90 -18.20 15.60 -8.23
C GLU A 90 -18.47 14.12 -7.91
N ASP A 91 -19.72 13.67 -8.03
CA ASP A 91 -20.12 12.29 -7.71
C ASP A 91 -19.78 11.31 -8.84
N ILE A 92 -18.48 11.14 -9.10
CA ILE A 92 -17.97 10.20 -10.11
C ILE A 92 -18.34 8.76 -9.76
N SER A 93 -18.49 8.43 -8.47
CA SER A 93 -18.81 7.08 -8.02
C SER A 93 -20.19 6.57 -8.51
N LYS A 94 -21.12 7.48 -8.82
CA LYS A 94 -22.46 7.15 -9.36
C LYS A 94 -22.53 7.16 -10.88
N THR A 95 -21.64 7.91 -11.54
CA THR A 95 -21.57 7.95 -13.02
C THR A 95 -20.67 6.85 -13.59
N SER A 96 -19.76 6.33 -12.76
CA SER A 96 -18.96 5.16 -13.06
C SER A 96 -19.69 3.88 -12.66
N VAL A 97 -19.27 2.77 -13.27
CA VAL A 97 -19.66 1.37 -12.92
C VAL A 97 -19.27 0.98 -11.47
N LEU A 98 -18.88 1.94 -10.62
CA LEU A 98 -18.57 1.79 -9.21
C LEU A 98 -19.83 1.63 -8.34
N SER A 99 -20.96 2.27 -8.68
CA SER A 99 -22.20 2.21 -7.87
C SER A 99 -22.93 0.88 -7.94
N ASP A 100 -22.95 0.21 -9.12
CA ASP A 100 -23.72 -1.02 -9.32
C ASP A 100 -23.05 -2.26 -8.68
N LYS A 101 -21.75 -2.21 -8.40
CA LYS A 101 -21.00 -3.33 -7.81
C LYS A 101 -21.15 -3.44 -6.29
N SER A 102 -21.57 -2.37 -5.60
CA SER A 102 -21.65 -2.37 -4.14
C SER A 102 -22.93 -3.02 -3.59
N LYS A 103 -23.90 -3.40 -4.45
CA LYS A 103 -25.22 -3.93 -4.02
C LYS A 103 -25.49 -5.39 -4.38
N ARG A 104 -24.69 -6.07 -5.19
CA ARG A 104 -24.89 -7.49 -5.52
C ARG A 104 -23.59 -8.25 -5.56
N GLY A 105 -23.46 -9.25 -4.69
CA GLY A 105 -22.43 -10.27 -4.76
C GLY A 105 -22.57 -11.07 -6.06
N ARG A 106 -21.85 -10.66 -7.11
CA ARG A 106 -21.40 -11.54 -8.20
C ARG A 106 -20.31 -10.80 -8.96
N GLN A 107 -19.07 -11.25 -8.81
CA GLN A 107 -17.96 -10.71 -9.58
C GLN A 107 -18.15 -11.08 -11.04
N THR A 108 -18.34 -10.09 -11.92
CA THR A 108 -18.13 -10.20 -13.37
C THR A 108 -18.15 -8.81 -13.99
N THR A 109 -16.97 -8.21 -14.20
CA THR A 109 -16.79 -7.13 -15.19
C THR A 109 -15.32 -7.13 -15.61
N ARG A 110 -15.08 -7.37 -16.90
CA ARG A 110 -13.81 -7.83 -17.49
C ARG A 110 -12.87 -6.72 -17.97
N GLU A 111 -13.15 -5.45 -17.70
CA GLU A 111 -12.38 -4.32 -18.26
C GLU A 111 -11.98 -3.32 -17.16
N SER A 112 -10.71 -2.89 -17.21
CA SER A 112 -10.18 -1.80 -16.38
C SER A 112 -10.36 -0.48 -17.13
N VAL A 113 -10.83 0.55 -16.43
CA VAL A 113 -11.14 1.87 -17.03
C VAL A 113 -10.17 2.92 -16.51
N LEU A 114 -9.68 3.81 -17.39
CA LEU A 114 -8.85 4.95 -17.02
C LEU A 114 -9.69 6.24 -17.04
N TYR A 115 -9.78 6.92 -15.91
CA TYR A 115 -10.44 8.22 -15.78
C TYR A 115 -9.40 9.33 -15.83
N PRO A 116 -9.48 10.28 -16.78
CA PRO A 116 -8.56 11.40 -16.84
C PRO A 116 -8.77 12.36 -15.65
N ILE A 117 -7.68 12.82 -15.04
CA ILE A 117 -7.70 13.80 -13.95
C ILE A 117 -7.51 15.19 -14.55
N SER A 118 -8.63 15.81 -14.94
CA SER A 118 -8.67 17.04 -15.77
C SER A 118 -8.06 18.29 -15.11
N PHE A 119 -7.94 18.31 -13.79
CA PHE A 119 -7.37 19.44 -13.05
C PHE A 119 -5.84 19.39 -12.91
N CYS A 120 -5.18 18.31 -13.35
CA CYS A 120 -3.72 18.24 -13.44
C CYS A 120 -3.22 18.99 -14.69
N LYS A 121 -2.04 19.62 -14.63
CA LYS A 121 -1.44 20.25 -15.81
C LYS A 121 -0.85 19.20 -16.76
N SER A 122 -0.33 18.12 -16.19
CA SER A 122 0.20 16.97 -16.94
C SER A 122 -0.84 15.86 -17.10
N PRO A 123 -0.81 15.08 -18.21
CA PRO A 123 -1.68 13.92 -18.39
C PRO A 123 -1.59 12.97 -17.19
N SER A 124 -2.69 12.81 -16.49
CA SER A 124 -2.79 12.03 -15.25
C SER A 124 -4.08 11.23 -15.29
N PHE A 125 -4.06 9.99 -14.81
CA PHE A 125 -5.19 9.08 -14.91
C PHE A 125 -5.42 8.32 -13.61
N LEU A 126 -6.69 8.03 -13.30
CA LEU A 126 -7.08 7.09 -12.26
C LEU A 126 -7.59 5.80 -12.91
N ALA A 127 -6.93 4.69 -12.65
CA ALA A 127 -7.36 3.37 -13.06
C ALA A 127 -8.37 2.80 -12.08
N ASP A 128 -9.56 2.43 -12.57
CA ASP A 128 -10.50 1.57 -11.85
C ASP A 128 -10.28 0.12 -12.29
N THR A 129 -9.66 -0.64 -11.41
CA THR A 129 -9.38 -2.06 -11.59
C THR A 129 -10.24 -2.87 -10.61
N PRO A 130 -11.27 -3.61 -11.06
CA PRO A 130 -12.05 -4.47 -10.17
C PRO A 130 -11.17 -5.59 -9.59
N GLY A 131 -11.28 -5.86 -8.29
CA GLY A 131 -10.67 -7.04 -7.66
C GLY A 131 -9.33 -6.81 -6.96
N PHE A 132 -8.80 -5.59 -6.91
CA PHE A 132 -7.60 -5.24 -6.13
C PHE A 132 -7.86 -5.18 -4.60
N SER A 133 -8.87 -5.92 -4.11
CA SER A 133 -9.41 -5.77 -2.77
C SER A 133 -8.63 -6.56 -1.71
N LEU A 134 -7.82 -7.55 -2.10
CA LEU A 134 -6.82 -8.25 -1.29
C LEU A 134 -6.07 -9.19 -2.23
N LEU A 135 -4.83 -8.86 -2.61
CA LEU A 135 -3.98 -9.84 -3.28
C LEU A 135 -3.62 -10.92 -2.26
N ASP A 136 -4.03 -12.15 -2.55
CA ASP A 136 -3.78 -13.30 -1.70
C ASP A 136 -2.28 -13.65 -1.77
N PHE A 137 -1.52 -13.07 -0.83
CA PHE A 137 -0.08 -13.27 -0.68
C PHE A 137 0.31 -14.75 -0.55
N GLU A 138 -0.59 -15.58 -0.02
CA GLU A 138 -0.31 -17.01 0.20
C GLU A 138 -0.39 -17.82 -1.09
N LYS A 139 -1.29 -17.45 -2.01
CA LYS A 139 -1.49 -18.18 -3.27
C LYS A 139 -0.57 -17.71 -4.39
N ASN A 140 -0.07 -16.49 -4.28
CA ASN A 140 0.78 -15.90 -5.29
C ASN A 140 2.02 -15.36 -4.59
N SER A 141 3.04 -16.20 -4.45
CA SER A 141 4.35 -15.76 -3.97
C SER A 141 5.02 -14.93 -5.06
N PHE A 142 4.68 -13.64 -5.06
CA PHE A 142 5.15 -12.67 -6.04
C PHE A 142 6.61 -12.26 -5.79
N VAL A 143 7.08 -12.33 -4.53
CA VAL A 143 8.39 -11.79 -4.10
C VAL A 143 9.27 -12.91 -3.56
N ASP A 144 10.53 -12.95 -3.99
CA ASP A 144 11.53 -13.87 -3.43
C ASP A 144 11.89 -13.47 -1.99
N LYS A 145 12.22 -14.45 -1.14
CA LYS A 145 12.55 -14.20 0.27
C LYS A 145 13.75 -13.26 0.46
N TYR A 146 14.70 -13.22 -0.48
CA TYR A 146 15.84 -12.33 -0.46
C TYR A 146 15.50 -10.92 -0.96
N GLU A 147 14.45 -10.78 -1.78
CA GLU A 147 13.96 -9.49 -2.29
C GLU A 147 12.95 -8.84 -1.33
N LEU A 148 12.32 -9.62 -0.45
CA LEU A 148 11.29 -9.14 0.46
C LEU A 148 11.78 -7.97 1.32
N ALA A 149 13.00 -8.03 1.86
CA ALA A 149 13.54 -6.96 2.69
C ALA A 149 13.72 -5.64 1.92
N GLN A 150 14.00 -5.70 0.61
CA GLN A 150 14.10 -4.53 -0.27
C GLN A 150 12.74 -3.87 -0.53
N CYS A 151 11.64 -4.60 -0.30
CA CYS A 151 10.29 -4.07 -0.44
C CYS A 151 9.81 -3.29 0.79
N PHE A 152 10.59 -3.27 1.88
CA PHE A 152 10.35 -2.45 3.06
C PHE A 152 11.23 -1.20 2.98
N SER A 153 10.62 -0.04 2.70
CA SER A 153 11.35 1.22 2.49
C SER A 153 12.21 1.64 3.68
N ASP A 154 11.78 1.31 4.90
CA ASP A 154 12.51 1.52 6.16
C ASP A 154 13.71 0.58 6.35
N PHE A 155 13.79 -0.52 5.60
CA PHE A 155 14.84 -1.52 5.75
C PHE A 155 16.03 -1.27 4.81
N ILE A 156 15.78 -0.69 3.64
CA ILE A 156 16.75 -0.50 2.54
C ILE A 156 18.08 0.09 3.05
N SER A 157 18.03 1.07 3.95
CA SER A 157 19.22 1.73 4.50
C SER A 157 20.09 0.83 5.41
N PHE A 158 19.61 -0.37 5.75
CA PHE A 158 20.24 -1.30 6.68
C PHE A 158 20.54 -2.68 6.08
N THR A 159 19.88 -3.08 4.98
CA THR A 159 20.05 -4.42 4.39
C THR A 159 21.51 -4.73 4.06
N ASP A 160 22.23 -3.74 3.53
CA ASP A 160 23.62 -3.89 3.04
C ASP A 160 24.67 -3.74 4.15
N LYS A 161 24.23 -3.45 5.39
CA LYS A 161 25.09 -3.25 6.57
C LYS A 161 25.16 -4.48 7.46
N CYS A 162 24.55 -5.59 7.05
CA CYS A 162 24.56 -6.82 7.82
C CYS A 162 25.92 -7.52 7.74
N LYS A 163 26.30 -8.21 8.82
CA LYS A 163 27.52 -9.03 8.88
C LYS A 163 27.58 -10.11 7.78
N TYR A 164 26.44 -10.62 7.34
CA TYR A 164 26.32 -11.68 6.36
C TYR A 164 25.58 -11.22 5.10
N ASN A 165 26.10 -11.58 3.91
CA ASN A 165 25.51 -11.22 2.62
C ASN A 165 24.11 -11.81 2.37
N LYS A 166 23.80 -12.97 2.98
CA LYS A 166 22.49 -13.64 2.87
C LYS A 166 21.74 -13.58 4.20
N CYS A 167 21.65 -12.39 4.78
CA CYS A 167 20.89 -12.19 6.02
C CYS A 167 19.39 -12.26 5.72
N SER A 168 18.66 -13.09 6.47
CA SER A 168 17.20 -13.13 6.44
C SER A 168 16.56 -12.06 7.31
N HIS A 169 17.36 -11.33 8.09
CA HIS A 169 16.91 -10.30 9.02
C HIS A 169 15.91 -10.80 10.07
N THR A 170 16.01 -12.07 10.44
CA THR A 170 15.06 -12.73 11.35
C THR A 170 15.67 -13.02 12.72
N VAL A 171 16.88 -13.59 12.75
CA VAL A 171 17.53 -14.05 14.00
C VAL A 171 19.05 -13.85 14.00
N GLU A 172 19.63 -13.38 12.89
CA GLU A 172 21.08 -13.38 12.70
C GLU A 172 21.81 -12.41 13.61
N GLU A 173 22.90 -12.89 14.22
CA GLU A 173 23.85 -12.05 14.94
C GLU A 173 24.57 -11.09 13.98
N GLY A 174 24.65 -9.81 14.34
CA GLY A 174 25.23 -8.78 13.46
C GLY A 174 24.31 -8.35 12.31
N CYS A 175 23.00 -8.62 12.40
CA CYS A 175 22.01 -8.07 11.49
C CYS A 175 21.74 -6.58 11.80
N ALA A 176 22.05 -5.70 10.85
CA ALA A 176 21.82 -4.27 11.00
C ALA A 176 20.33 -3.89 11.06
N VAL A 177 19.44 -4.67 10.43
CA VAL A 177 17.99 -4.48 10.55
C VAL A 177 17.51 -4.77 11.97
N LEU A 178 17.96 -5.87 12.59
CA LEU A 178 17.60 -6.21 13.98
C LEU A 178 18.17 -5.18 14.97
N GLU A 179 19.38 -4.67 14.72
CA GLU A 179 19.92 -3.54 15.49
C GLU A 179 19.05 -2.29 15.36
N ALA A 180 18.69 -1.91 14.14
CA ALA A 180 17.83 -0.75 13.89
C ALA A 180 16.44 -0.89 14.55
N VAL A 181 15.90 -2.11 14.64
CA VAL A 181 14.68 -2.38 15.41
C VAL A 181 14.91 -2.16 16.91
N ARG A 182 16.02 -2.64 17.48
CA ARG A 182 16.37 -2.44 18.90
C ARG A 182 16.59 -0.97 19.26
N GLU A 183 17.20 -0.21 18.35
CA GLU A 183 17.44 1.23 18.50
C GLU A 183 16.20 2.10 18.19
N GLY A 184 15.08 1.50 17.76
CA GLY A 184 13.87 2.23 17.40
C GLY A 184 13.92 2.97 16.06
N LYS A 185 14.96 2.74 15.25
CA LYS A 185 15.11 3.25 13.87
C LYS A 185 14.22 2.51 12.88
N ILE A 186 13.73 1.32 13.23
CA ILE A 186 12.65 0.61 12.55
C ILE A 186 11.57 0.30 13.59
N LYS A 187 10.30 0.55 13.26
CA LYS A 187 9.20 0.24 14.17
C LYS A 187 9.09 -1.28 14.34
N LYS A 188 9.03 -1.75 15.59
CA LYS A 188 8.92 -3.19 15.91
C LYS A 188 7.78 -3.88 15.16
N THR A 189 6.63 -3.22 15.07
CA THR A 189 5.44 -3.73 14.37
C THR A 189 5.67 -3.95 12.87
N ARG A 190 6.51 -3.12 12.23
CA ARG A 190 6.92 -3.31 10.82
C ARG A 190 7.80 -4.56 10.67
N HIS A 191 8.72 -4.79 11.61
CA HIS A 191 9.53 -6.01 11.64
C HIS A 191 8.69 -7.26 11.91
N GLU A 192 7.68 -7.19 12.78
CA GLU A 192 6.73 -8.29 13.01
C GLU A 192 5.95 -8.65 11.73
N SER A 193 5.51 -7.65 10.95
CA SER A 193 4.90 -7.87 9.63
C SER A 193 5.89 -8.48 8.63
N TYR A 194 7.14 -8.01 8.60
CA TYR A 194 8.19 -8.61 7.77
C TYR A 194 8.39 -10.09 8.12
N MET A 195 8.50 -10.43 9.41
CA MET A 195 8.66 -11.80 9.88
C MET A 195 7.50 -12.70 9.44
N TYR A 196 6.26 -12.20 9.53
CA TYR A 196 5.10 -12.92 9.03
C TYR A 196 5.20 -13.18 7.52
N LEU A 197 5.48 -12.14 6.71
CA LEU A 197 5.59 -12.27 5.25
C LEU A 197 6.76 -13.16 4.83
N TYR A 198 7.90 -13.04 5.50
CA TYR A 198 9.06 -13.89 5.28
C TYR A 198 8.71 -15.37 5.50
N ASN A 199 7.95 -15.67 6.56
CA ASN A 199 7.50 -17.04 6.81
C ASN A 199 6.53 -17.57 5.75
N CYS A 200 5.72 -16.73 5.13
CA CYS A 200 4.87 -17.12 4.00
C CYS A 200 5.70 -17.49 2.76
N VAL A 201 6.76 -16.73 2.45
CA VAL A 201 7.52 -16.90 1.20
C VAL A 201 8.75 -17.81 1.32
N LYS A 202 9.30 -18.03 2.52
CA LYS A 202 10.57 -18.75 2.72
C LYS A 202 10.59 -20.18 2.19
N ASN A 203 9.42 -20.83 2.15
CA ASN A 203 9.23 -22.21 1.71
C ASN A 203 8.70 -22.30 0.27
N PHE A 204 8.39 -21.16 -0.36
CA PHE A 204 7.87 -21.14 -1.72
C PHE A 204 8.96 -21.55 -2.70
N LYS A 205 8.59 -22.41 -3.65
CA LYS A 205 9.48 -22.89 -4.70
C LYS A 205 9.11 -22.20 -6.02
N PRO A 206 10.02 -21.42 -6.64
CA PRO A 206 9.72 -20.62 -7.83
C PRO A 206 9.10 -21.40 -9.01
N TRP A 207 9.37 -22.71 -9.12
CA TRP A 207 8.85 -23.59 -10.18
C TRP A 207 7.43 -24.10 -9.91
N GLU A 208 6.82 -23.76 -8.77
CA GLU A 208 5.42 -24.09 -8.46
C GLU A 208 4.43 -23.03 -8.98
N LYS A 209 4.91 -21.99 -9.69
CA LYS A 209 4.05 -21.07 -10.46
C LYS A 209 3.29 -21.87 -11.53
N ARG A 210 2.08 -22.34 -11.19
CA ARG A 210 1.15 -22.92 -12.17
C ARG A 210 0.76 -21.81 -13.14
N SER A 211 1.07 -22.05 -14.42
CA SER A 211 0.59 -21.33 -15.60
C SER A 211 -0.91 -21.06 -15.57
#